data_AF-A0A9J5YK91-F1
#
_entry.id   AF-A0A9J5YK91-F1
#
_cell.length_a   1.000
_cell.length_b   1.000
_cell.length_c   1.000
_cell.angle_alpha   90.00
_cell.angle_beta   90.00
_cell.angle_gamma   90.00
#
_symmetry.space_group_name_H-M   'P 1'
#
loop_
_entity.id
_entity.type
_entity.pdbx_description
1 polymer ?
#
loop_
_entity_poly.entity_id
_entity_poly.type
_entity_poly.pdbx_seq_one_letter_code
_entity_poly.pdbx_strand_id
1 'polypeptide(L)'
;MYKTTSLSQFNIPSPPPKTTILHRKTTSSRRLSPIFAVASTTAPPSRHQVTHSMPPEKKLKSFKSLESWVSKNILPLRKPVEKCWQPIEFLPDPSQGPDVFVEEVRALRQRVLGLSDEYLVMLVGNMLTEDALPTYQTFVNTFDGVRDETASSPCPWAIWTRAWSAEENRHGRVDMLMVEKTIETWQRESALGDFHYYREKNNPYMGFVYTSFQERATFLTHGNMDRLATKDGDPMLARICGTIAADENAYTRIIEK
;
A
#
# COMPACT_ATOMS: atom_id res chain seq x y z
N MET A 1 12.28 -21.26 15.27
CA MET A 1 12.75 -20.00 15.89
C MET A 1 13.53 -19.25 14.82
N TYR A 2 12.88 -18.37 14.06
CA TYR A 2 13.55 -17.58 13.02
C TYR A 2 14.14 -16.34 13.69
N LYS A 3 15.47 -16.18 13.63
CA LYS A 3 16.15 -14.97 14.10
C LYS A 3 15.93 -13.87 13.06
N THR A 4 15.14 -12.86 13.41
CA THR A 4 15.09 -11.59 12.69
C THR A 4 16.35 -10.80 13.03
N THR A 5 17.28 -10.70 12.10
CA THR A 5 18.43 -9.80 12.21
C THR A 5 17.96 -8.38 11.88
N SER A 6 18.08 -7.47 12.85
CA SER A 6 17.76 -6.05 12.67
C SER A 6 18.73 -5.40 11.68
N LEU A 7 18.19 -4.70 10.67
CA LEU A 7 18.96 -3.89 9.71
C LEU A 7 19.70 -2.72 10.38
N SER A 8 19.41 -2.41 11.64
CA SER A 8 20.08 -1.37 12.43
C SER A 8 21.57 -1.63 12.71
N GLN A 9 22.11 -2.80 12.37
CA GLN A 9 23.51 -3.15 12.62
C GLN A 9 24.49 -2.64 11.53
N PHE A 10 23.99 -2.14 10.40
CA PHE A 10 24.83 -1.61 9.32
C PHE A 10 24.76 -0.08 9.28
N ASN A 11 25.44 0.57 10.22
CA ASN A 11 25.59 2.03 10.23
C ASN A 11 26.62 2.44 9.17
N ILE A 12 26.20 2.50 7.90
CA ILE A 12 27.05 2.92 6.77
C ILE A 12 27.05 4.45 6.71
N PRO A 13 28.20 5.14 6.90
CA PRO A 13 28.26 6.59 6.83
C PRO A 13 27.89 7.10 5.44
N SER A 14 26.98 8.08 5.38
CA SER A 14 26.72 8.83 4.15
C SER A 14 27.85 9.84 3.91
N PRO A 15 28.41 9.97 2.69
CA PRO A 15 29.38 11.03 2.41
C PRO A 15 28.70 12.41 2.52
N PRO A 16 29.40 13.43 3.05
CA PRO A 16 28.84 14.77 3.16
C PRO A 16 28.61 15.37 1.78
N PRO A 17 27.53 16.15 1.57
CA PRO A 17 27.26 16.79 0.29
C PRO A 17 28.35 17.82 -0.03
N LYS A 18 29.13 17.57 -1.09
CA LYS A 18 30.04 18.58 -1.66
C LYS A 18 29.22 19.57 -2.48
N THR A 19 28.79 20.67 -1.84
CA THR A 19 28.16 21.78 -2.55
C THR A 19 29.22 22.86 -2.81
N THR A 20 29.82 22.87 -4.00
CA THR A 20 30.59 24.03 -4.47
C THR A 20 29.62 25.02 -5.11
N ILE A 21 29.14 25.98 -4.32
CA ILE A 21 28.26 27.07 -4.81
C ILE A 21 29.15 28.14 -5.45
N LEU A 22 29.12 28.21 -6.79
CA LEU A 22 29.59 29.39 -7.53
C LEU A 22 28.59 30.54 -7.31
N HIS A 23 29.02 31.56 -6.56
CA HIS A 23 28.27 32.79 -6.34
C HIS A 23 28.12 33.59 -7.66
N ARG A 24 26.93 33.54 -8.26
CA ARG A 24 26.51 34.51 -9.30
C ARG A 24 25.65 35.58 -8.64
N LYS A 25 26.03 36.85 -8.83
CA LYS A 25 25.44 38.05 -8.22
C LYS A 25 23.94 38.18 -8.51
N THR A 26 23.22 38.60 -7.47
CA THR A 26 21.78 38.79 -7.31
C THR A 26 21.21 39.93 -8.16
N THR A 27 20.00 39.74 -8.69
CA THR A 27 19.05 40.83 -8.97
C THR A 27 17.63 40.42 -8.55
N SER A 28 17.01 41.30 -7.75
CA SER A 28 15.59 41.37 -7.34
C SER A 28 14.92 40.14 -6.69
N SER A 29 14.91 40.14 -5.35
CA SER A 29 14.05 39.27 -4.54
C SER A 29 12.60 39.75 -4.63
N ARG A 30 11.76 39.05 -5.42
CA ARG A 30 10.32 39.01 -5.16
C ARG A 30 10.13 38.00 -4.02
N ARG A 31 9.84 38.47 -2.81
CA ARG A 31 9.37 37.62 -1.72
C ARG A 31 8.07 36.95 -2.18
N LEU A 32 8.11 35.64 -2.40
CA LEU A 32 6.90 34.83 -2.46
C LEU A 32 6.32 34.78 -1.04
N SER A 33 5.05 35.15 -0.91
CA SER A 33 4.31 35.07 0.35
C SER A 33 4.19 33.60 0.78
N PRO A 34 4.21 33.29 2.09
CA PRO A 34 3.92 31.94 2.56
C PRO A 34 2.47 31.60 2.19
N ILE A 35 2.26 30.50 1.49
CA ILE A 35 0.93 29.92 1.32
C ILE A 35 0.57 29.34 2.70
N PHE A 36 -0.18 30.09 3.49
CA PHE A 36 -0.86 29.53 4.65
C PHE A 36 -2.04 28.71 4.11
N ALA A 37 -2.00 27.40 4.33
CA ALA A 37 -3.20 26.58 4.20
C ALA A 37 -4.24 27.16 5.16
N VAL A 38 -5.32 27.73 4.62
CA VAL A 38 -6.45 28.17 5.42
C VAL A 38 -7.14 26.90 5.91
N ALA A 39 -6.83 26.50 7.14
CA ALA A 39 -7.64 25.52 7.85
C ALA A 39 -9.04 26.13 8.00
N SER A 40 -10.02 25.60 7.26
CA SER A 40 -11.41 25.99 7.45
C SER A 40 -11.83 25.59 8.87
N THR A 41 -12.08 26.56 9.74
CA THR A 41 -12.47 26.35 11.15
C THR A 41 -13.94 25.95 11.32
N THR A 42 -14.64 25.63 10.23
CA THR A 42 -15.99 25.10 10.29
C THR A 42 -15.93 23.59 10.48
N ALA A 43 -16.06 23.13 11.72
CA ALA A 43 -16.43 21.74 11.99
C ALA A 43 -17.69 21.42 11.14
N PRO A 44 -17.67 20.38 10.29
CA PRO A 44 -18.85 19.99 9.54
C PRO A 44 -19.99 19.71 10.53
N PRO A 45 -21.25 20.05 10.20
CA PRO A 45 -22.37 19.65 11.04
C PRO A 45 -22.32 18.14 11.25
N SER A 46 -22.49 17.71 12.51
CA SER A 46 -22.60 16.30 12.93
C SER A 46 -23.53 15.55 11.98
N ARG A 47 -22.94 14.88 11.00
CA ARG A 47 -23.67 14.12 9.99
C ARG A 47 -24.04 12.82 10.68
N HIS A 48 -25.33 12.59 10.94
CA HIS A 48 -25.79 11.33 11.54
C HIS A 48 -25.15 10.14 10.81
N GLN A 49 -24.34 9.38 11.56
CA GLN A 49 -23.64 8.21 11.05
C GLN A 49 -24.67 7.10 10.83
N VAL A 50 -24.92 6.76 9.56
CA VAL A 50 -25.77 5.62 9.22
C VAL A 50 -24.86 4.42 9.01
N THR A 51 -24.84 3.50 9.97
CA THR A 51 -24.16 2.21 9.87
C THR A 51 -25.15 1.11 9.53
N HIS A 52 -24.66 -0.05 9.07
CA HIS A 52 -25.46 -1.26 8.91
C HIS A 52 -26.71 -1.12 8.02
N SER A 53 -26.56 -0.45 6.87
CA SER A 53 -27.68 -0.05 5.99
C SER A 53 -28.49 -1.17 5.36
N MET A 54 -27.98 -2.41 5.36
CA MET A 54 -28.70 -3.56 4.82
C MET A 54 -29.79 -4.06 5.78
N PRO A 55 -30.91 -4.62 5.30
CA PRO A 55 -31.88 -5.33 6.16
C PRO A 55 -31.32 -6.66 6.70
N PRO A 56 -31.43 -6.97 8.01
CA PRO A 56 -30.83 -8.16 8.63
C PRO A 56 -31.12 -9.50 7.94
N GLU A 57 -32.35 -9.69 7.46
CA GLU A 57 -32.78 -10.93 6.79
C GLU A 57 -32.05 -11.16 5.45
N LYS A 58 -31.70 -10.08 4.74
CA LYS A 58 -30.92 -10.14 3.49
C LYS A 58 -29.41 -10.27 3.75
N LYS A 59 -28.91 -9.79 4.91
CA LYS A 59 -27.49 -9.79 5.30
C LYS A 59 -26.90 -11.19 5.33
N LEU A 60 -27.44 -12.06 6.18
CA LEU A 60 -26.85 -13.36 6.41
C LEU A 60 -27.16 -14.34 5.28
N LYS A 61 -28.41 -14.36 4.80
CA LYS A 61 -28.85 -15.45 3.91
C LYS A 61 -28.15 -15.42 2.55
N SER A 62 -27.88 -14.23 2.01
CA SER A 62 -27.25 -14.07 0.70
C SER A 62 -25.77 -14.45 0.75
N PHE A 63 -24.97 -13.78 1.58
CA PHE A 63 -23.51 -14.03 1.64
C PHE A 63 -23.16 -15.40 2.22
N LYS A 64 -23.96 -15.91 3.17
CA LYS A 64 -23.80 -17.28 3.66
C LYS A 64 -24.10 -18.31 2.57
N SER A 65 -25.09 -18.08 1.71
CA SER A 65 -25.37 -18.98 0.58
C SER A 65 -24.25 -19.01 -0.46
N LEU A 66 -23.46 -17.93 -0.55
CA LEU A 66 -22.34 -17.81 -1.48
C LEU A 66 -21.04 -18.45 -0.97
N GLU A 67 -20.95 -18.85 0.30
CA GLU A 67 -19.71 -19.40 0.88
C GLU A 67 -19.14 -20.57 0.06
N SER A 68 -19.99 -21.51 -0.38
CA SER A 68 -19.55 -22.63 -1.22
C SER A 68 -19.00 -22.18 -2.58
N TRP A 69 -19.60 -21.13 -3.15
CA TRP A 69 -19.13 -20.56 -4.41
C TRP A 69 -17.78 -19.84 -4.21
N VAL A 70 -17.62 -19.08 -3.13
CA VAL A 70 -16.34 -18.44 -2.77
C VAL A 70 -15.23 -19.47 -2.59
N SER A 71 -15.51 -20.56 -1.87
CA SER A 71 -14.55 -21.64 -1.69
C SER A 71 -14.07 -22.26 -3.00
N LYS A 72 -14.94 -22.34 -4.01
CA LYS A 72 -14.65 -23.00 -5.29
C LYS A 72 -14.09 -22.07 -6.35
N ASN A 73 -14.46 -20.78 -6.33
CA ASN A 73 -14.17 -19.86 -7.44
C ASN A 73 -13.21 -18.73 -7.05
N ILE A 74 -13.22 -18.30 -5.78
CA ILE A 74 -12.42 -17.16 -5.31
C ILE A 74 -11.18 -17.62 -4.56
N LEU A 75 -11.35 -18.51 -3.56
CA LEU A 75 -10.23 -19.01 -2.77
C LEU A 75 -9.11 -19.66 -3.60
N PRO A 76 -9.36 -20.33 -4.74
CA PRO A 76 -8.29 -20.85 -5.59
C PRO A 76 -7.49 -19.81 -6.36
N LEU A 77 -7.93 -18.55 -6.41
CA LEU A 77 -7.20 -17.47 -7.09
C LEU A 77 -5.98 -16.99 -6.27
N ARG A 78 -5.99 -17.20 -4.95
CA ARG A 78 -4.85 -16.90 -4.08
C ARG A 78 -3.63 -17.74 -4.47
N LYS A 79 -2.45 -17.16 -4.39
CA LYS A 79 -1.22 -17.90 -4.69
C LYS A 79 -0.86 -18.78 -3.47
N PRO A 80 -0.43 -20.05 -3.67
CA PRO A 80 0.20 -20.81 -2.60
C PRO A 80 1.40 -20.03 -2.05
N VAL A 81 1.62 -20.04 -0.74
CA VAL A 81 2.67 -19.24 -0.07
C VAL A 81 4.05 -19.55 -0.66
N GLU A 82 4.29 -20.81 -1.00
CA GLU A 82 5.55 -21.31 -1.58
C GLU A 82 5.80 -20.81 -3.00
N LYS A 83 4.75 -20.28 -3.66
CA LYS A 83 4.82 -19.68 -5.00
C LYS A 83 4.71 -18.14 -4.96
N CYS A 84 4.57 -17.57 -3.76
CA CYS A 84 4.55 -16.12 -3.58
C CYS A 84 5.98 -15.60 -3.56
N TRP A 85 6.22 -14.54 -4.33
CA TRP A 85 7.44 -13.76 -4.21
C TRP A 85 7.56 -13.17 -2.79
N GLN A 86 8.79 -12.95 -2.34
CA GLN A 86 9.09 -12.28 -1.09
C GLN A 86 9.87 -10.98 -1.33
N PRO A 87 9.66 -9.91 -0.54
CA PRO A 87 10.38 -8.64 -0.72
C PRO A 87 11.91 -8.79 -0.76
N ILE A 88 12.46 -9.74 0.00
CA ILE A 88 13.90 -10.00 0.05
C ILE A 88 14.48 -10.41 -1.32
N GLU A 89 13.67 -10.95 -2.24
CA GLU A 89 14.10 -11.31 -3.60
C GLU A 89 14.45 -10.09 -4.46
N PHE A 90 14.05 -8.88 -4.04
CA PHE A 90 14.26 -7.63 -4.76
C PHE A 90 15.18 -6.65 -4.03
N LEU A 91 15.65 -7.00 -2.83
CA LEU A 91 16.45 -6.13 -1.97
C LEU A 91 17.89 -6.63 -1.89
N PRO A 92 18.86 -5.75 -1.60
CA PRO A 92 20.23 -6.16 -1.26
C PRO A 92 20.22 -7.19 -0.13
N ASP A 93 20.97 -8.29 -0.30
CA ASP A 93 20.93 -9.41 0.63
C ASP A 93 22.07 -9.32 1.67
N PRO A 94 21.76 -9.02 2.94
CA PRO A 94 22.78 -8.92 3.99
C PRO A 94 23.44 -10.26 4.32
N SER A 95 22.89 -11.40 3.88
CA SER A 95 23.44 -12.73 4.14
C SER A 95 24.66 -13.06 3.27
N GLN A 96 24.86 -12.36 2.16
CA GLN A 96 26.01 -12.54 1.24
C GLN A 96 27.34 -11.98 1.79
N GLY A 97 27.30 -11.32 2.95
CA GLY A 97 28.46 -10.68 3.58
C GLY A 97 28.50 -9.18 3.37
N PRO A 98 29.23 -8.45 4.23
CA PRO A 98 29.16 -6.98 4.31
C PRO A 98 29.62 -6.29 3.03
N ASP A 99 30.66 -6.80 2.36
CA ASP A 99 31.21 -6.16 1.16
C ASP A 99 30.23 -6.23 -0.02
N VAL A 100 29.65 -7.41 -0.28
CA VAL A 100 28.65 -7.60 -1.36
C VAL A 100 27.39 -6.79 -1.08
N PHE A 101 26.88 -6.83 0.15
CA PHE A 101 25.71 -6.05 0.54
C PHE A 101 25.92 -4.54 0.34
N VAL A 102 27.09 -4.01 0.71
CA VAL A 102 27.42 -2.59 0.52
C VAL A 102 27.49 -2.22 -0.97
N GLU A 103 28.05 -3.10 -1.82
CA GLU A 103 28.06 -2.89 -3.27
C GLU A 103 26.64 -2.89 -3.86
N GLU A 104 25.79 -3.83 -3.46
CA GLU A 104 24.39 -3.90 -3.91
C GLU A 104 23.59 -2.65 -3.48
N VAL A 105 23.78 -2.20 -2.24
CA VAL A 105 23.19 -0.94 -1.73
C VAL A 105 23.70 0.26 -2.51
N ARG A 106 25.01 0.32 -2.83
CA ARG A 106 25.58 1.40 -3.65
C ARG A 106 24.98 1.40 -5.04
N ALA A 107 24.88 0.23 -5.68
CA ALA A 107 24.28 0.08 -7.01
C ALA A 107 22.81 0.50 -7.01
N LEU A 108 22.03 0.14 -5.99
CA LEU A 108 20.65 0.60 -5.83
C LEU A 108 20.59 2.13 -5.77
N ARG A 109 21.37 2.75 -4.88
CA ARG A 109 21.40 4.22 -4.75
C ARG A 109 21.79 4.92 -6.04
N GLN A 110 22.72 4.35 -6.82
CA GLN A 110 23.12 4.93 -8.11
C GLN A 110 21.98 4.88 -9.13
N ARG A 111 21.20 3.79 -9.20
CA ARG A 111 20.04 3.72 -10.11
C ARG A 111 18.95 4.71 -9.73
N VAL A 112 18.70 4.88 -8.43
CA VAL A 112 17.70 5.84 -7.92
C VAL A 112 18.03 7.29 -8.31
N LEU A 113 19.31 7.66 -8.47
CA LEU A 113 19.69 9.00 -8.95
C LEU A 113 19.23 9.30 -10.38
N GLY A 114 18.90 8.27 -11.17
CA GLY A 114 18.34 8.43 -12.50
C GLY A 114 16.83 8.69 -12.54
N LEU A 115 16.14 8.53 -11.41
CA LEU A 115 14.69 8.72 -11.33
C LEU A 115 14.34 10.20 -11.15
N SER A 116 13.23 10.62 -11.75
CA SER A 116 12.68 11.97 -11.58
C SER A 116 12.05 12.16 -10.19
N ASP A 117 12.01 13.40 -9.72
CA ASP A 117 11.30 13.75 -8.48
C ASP A 117 9.81 13.41 -8.58
N GLU A 118 9.19 13.60 -9.76
CA GLU A 118 7.80 13.21 -10.01
C GLU A 118 7.58 11.70 -9.84
N TYR A 119 8.52 10.88 -10.31
CA TYR A 119 8.47 9.44 -10.10
C TYR A 119 8.57 9.10 -8.61
N LEU A 120 9.49 9.73 -7.88
CA LEU A 120 9.67 9.49 -6.44
C LEU A 120 8.43 9.92 -5.64
N VAL A 121 7.78 11.02 -6.00
CA VAL A 121 6.51 11.46 -5.39
C VAL A 121 5.42 10.41 -5.59
N MET A 122 5.27 9.90 -6.81
CA MET A 122 4.30 8.83 -7.11
C MET A 122 4.64 7.53 -6.36
N LEU A 123 5.92 7.15 -6.30
CA LEU A 123 6.39 5.97 -5.57
C LEU A 123 6.04 6.07 -4.08
N VAL A 124 6.33 7.22 -3.47
CA VAL A 124 5.99 7.48 -2.07
C VAL A 124 4.47 7.44 -1.88
N GLY A 125 3.69 8.04 -2.78
CA GLY A 125 2.23 7.97 -2.73
C GLY A 125 1.69 6.52 -2.75
N ASN A 126 2.23 5.68 -3.63
CA ASN A 126 1.89 4.26 -3.67
C ASN A 126 2.29 3.56 -2.36
N MET A 127 3.53 3.73 -1.88
CA MET A 127 3.97 3.11 -0.62
C MET A 127 3.12 3.53 0.58
N LEU A 128 2.75 4.83 0.67
CA LEU A 128 1.85 5.33 1.72
C LEU A 128 0.48 4.64 1.66
N THR A 129 0.00 4.35 0.45
CA THR A 129 -1.26 3.64 0.22
C THR A 129 -1.12 2.19 0.65
N GLU A 130 -0.07 1.47 0.25
CA GLU A 130 0.16 0.06 0.59
C GLU A 130 0.29 -0.17 2.10
N ASP A 131 1.06 0.67 2.79
CA ASP A 131 1.39 0.49 4.20
C ASP A 131 0.24 0.93 5.14
N ALA A 132 -0.83 1.52 4.59
CA ALA A 132 -2.10 1.73 5.29
C ALA A 132 -2.97 0.46 5.41
N LEU A 133 -2.45 -0.73 5.04
CA LEU A 133 -3.12 -2.03 5.06
C LEU A 133 -3.94 -2.35 6.33
N PRO A 134 -3.49 -2.06 7.57
CA PRO A 134 -4.31 -2.31 8.76
C PRO A 134 -5.69 -1.64 8.70
N THR A 135 -5.75 -0.47 8.06
CA THR A 135 -6.99 0.29 7.83
C THR A 135 -7.89 -0.42 6.83
N TYR A 136 -7.34 -0.95 5.74
CA TYR A 136 -8.12 -1.66 4.72
C TYR A 136 -8.63 -3.02 5.21
N GLN A 137 -7.81 -3.76 5.97
CA GLN A 137 -8.27 -5.00 6.59
C GLN A 137 -9.41 -4.72 7.58
N THR A 138 -9.29 -3.66 8.39
CA THR A 138 -10.35 -3.22 9.30
C THR A 138 -11.62 -2.87 8.52
N PHE A 139 -11.49 -2.15 7.41
CA PHE A 139 -12.60 -1.78 6.54
C PHE A 139 -13.38 -2.99 6.03
N VAL A 140 -12.69 -3.97 5.44
CA VAL A 140 -13.34 -5.20 4.95
C VAL A 140 -14.02 -5.95 6.09
N ASN A 141 -13.40 -5.96 7.28
CA ASN A 141 -13.99 -6.54 8.48
C ASN A 141 -15.16 -5.73 9.08
N THR A 142 -15.50 -4.57 8.51
CA THR A 142 -16.75 -3.87 8.86
C THR A 142 -17.96 -4.36 8.05
N PHE A 143 -17.75 -5.15 6.99
CA PHE A 143 -18.83 -5.57 6.09
C PHE A 143 -19.74 -6.63 6.71
N ASP A 144 -21.04 -6.34 6.69
CA ASP A 144 -22.07 -7.21 7.21
C ASP A 144 -22.12 -8.54 6.44
N GLY A 145 -22.02 -9.66 7.16
CA GLY A 145 -22.17 -11.01 6.60
C GLY A 145 -20.91 -11.63 6.00
N VAL A 146 -19.80 -10.89 5.90
CA VAL A 146 -18.52 -11.39 5.35
C VAL A 146 -17.30 -11.15 6.27
N ARG A 147 -17.46 -10.34 7.32
CA ARG A 147 -16.39 -10.05 8.29
C ARG A 147 -15.86 -11.28 9.03
N ASP A 148 -14.61 -11.18 9.49
CA ASP A 148 -14.01 -12.17 10.38
C ASP A 148 -14.39 -11.92 11.85
N GLU A 149 -15.27 -12.76 12.40
CA GLU A 149 -15.77 -12.62 13.77
C GLU A 149 -14.74 -12.99 14.85
N THR A 150 -13.72 -13.79 14.53
CA THR A 150 -12.81 -14.39 15.53
C THR A 150 -11.33 -14.17 15.21
N ALA A 151 -11.02 -13.35 14.21
CA ALA A 151 -9.69 -13.22 13.60
C ALA A 151 -9.10 -14.56 13.07
N SER A 152 -9.94 -15.59 13.00
CA SER A 152 -9.58 -16.98 12.70
C SER A 152 -10.77 -17.77 12.17
N SER A 153 -11.85 -17.08 11.77
CA SER A 153 -13.09 -17.74 11.36
C SER A 153 -12.83 -18.65 10.16
N PRO A 154 -13.41 -19.88 10.14
CA PRO A 154 -13.31 -20.79 9.01
C PRO A 154 -14.20 -20.36 7.83
N CYS A 155 -14.98 -19.29 7.97
CA CYS A 155 -15.78 -18.72 6.90
C CYS A 155 -14.89 -18.42 5.67
N PRO A 156 -15.28 -18.85 4.45
CA PRO A 156 -14.53 -18.59 3.23
C PRO A 156 -14.22 -17.10 3.00
N TRP A 157 -15.15 -16.21 3.36
CA TRP A 157 -14.93 -14.77 3.29
C TRP A 157 -13.82 -14.30 4.23
N ALA A 158 -13.80 -14.80 5.47
CA ALA A 158 -12.76 -14.47 6.44
C ALA A 158 -11.39 -15.04 6.04
N ILE A 159 -11.36 -16.27 5.51
CA ILE A 159 -10.15 -16.88 4.93
C ILE A 159 -9.63 -16.03 3.77
N TRP A 160 -10.51 -15.56 2.90
CA TRP A 160 -10.14 -14.65 1.81
C TRP A 160 -9.53 -13.36 2.34
N THR A 161 -10.20 -12.65 3.25
CA THR A 161 -9.69 -11.39 3.82
C THR A 161 -8.31 -11.56 4.42
N ARG A 162 -8.06 -12.62 5.21
CA ARG A 162 -6.74 -12.88 5.78
C ARG A 162 -5.69 -13.23 4.73
N ALA A 163 -6.06 -14.01 3.71
CA ALA A 163 -5.15 -14.38 2.63
C ALA A 163 -4.77 -13.15 1.79
N TRP A 164 -5.76 -12.36 1.36
CA TRP A 164 -5.57 -11.09 0.66
C TRP A 164 -4.65 -10.16 1.47
N SER A 165 -4.96 -9.91 2.75
CA SER A 165 -4.09 -9.06 3.59
C SER A 165 -2.66 -9.60 3.73
N ALA A 166 -2.48 -10.93 3.74
CA ALA A 166 -1.14 -11.51 3.77
C ALA A 166 -0.36 -11.31 2.46
N GLU A 167 -1.05 -11.28 1.32
CA GLU A 167 -0.46 -10.96 0.02
C GLU A 167 -0.14 -9.46 -0.09
N GLU A 168 -1.08 -8.57 0.25
CA GLU A 168 -0.93 -7.11 0.29
C GLU A 168 0.20 -6.64 1.21
N ASN A 169 0.38 -7.30 2.35
CA ASN A 169 1.45 -6.97 3.29
C ASN A 169 2.85 -7.10 2.66
N ARG A 170 3.00 -7.79 1.52
CA ARG A 170 4.29 -7.84 0.81
C ARG A 170 4.55 -6.57 0.01
N HIS A 171 3.52 -5.84 -0.41
CA HIS A 171 3.62 -4.66 -1.28
C HIS A 171 4.14 -3.45 -0.50
N GLY A 172 3.65 -3.24 0.72
CA GLY A 172 4.06 -2.15 1.60
C GLY A 172 5.39 -2.34 2.32
N ARG A 173 6.05 -3.50 2.20
CA ARG A 173 7.30 -3.80 2.93
C ARG A 173 8.51 -3.13 2.29
N VAL A 174 8.62 -1.83 2.53
CA VAL A 174 9.82 -1.03 2.31
C VAL A 174 10.09 -0.22 3.59
N ASP A 175 11.14 -0.57 4.34
CA ASP A 175 11.53 0.16 5.55
C ASP A 175 12.07 1.55 5.16
N MET A 176 11.23 2.57 5.35
CA MET A 176 11.60 3.97 5.25
C MET A 176 10.97 4.74 6.40
N LEU A 177 11.76 5.03 7.44
CA LEU A 177 11.34 5.80 8.63
C LEU A 177 10.47 7.05 8.33
N MET A 178 10.73 7.76 7.23
CA MET A 178 9.93 8.94 6.86
C MET A 178 8.54 8.59 6.29
N VAL A 179 8.42 7.46 5.58
CA VAL A 179 7.15 6.91 5.12
C VAL A 179 6.33 6.46 6.34
N GLU A 180 6.95 5.69 7.25
CA GLU A 180 6.31 5.24 8.50
C GLU A 180 5.78 6.41 9.34
N LYS A 181 6.59 7.46 9.56
CA LYS A 181 6.16 8.67 10.29
C LYS A 181 5.03 9.41 9.59
N THR A 182 5.07 9.48 8.26
CA THR A 182 4.03 10.14 7.47
C THR A 182 2.72 9.39 7.61
N ILE A 183 2.75 8.06 7.56
CA ILE A 183 1.58 7.20 7.76
C ILE A 183 1.06 7.30 9.18
N GLU A 184 1.93 7.24 10.19
CA GLU A 184 1.52 7.39 11.59
C GLU A 184 0.81 8.74 11.82
N THR A 185 1.39 9.81 11.28
CA THR A 185 0.81 11.16 11.35
C THR A 185 -0.52 11.21 10.61
N TRP A 186 -0.54 10.71 9.38
CA TRP A 186 -1.72 10.69 8.53
C TRP A 186 -2.84 9.84 9.13
N GLN A 187 -2.57 8.67 9.69
CA GLN A 187 -3.54 7.82 10.37
C GLN A 187 -4.06 8.49 11.64
N ARG A 188 -3.19 9.14 12.43
CA ARG A 188 -3.60 9.89 13.62
C ARG A 188 -4.50 11.08 13.26
N GLU A 189 -4.18 11.80 12.19
CA GLU A 189 -4.98 12.93 11.70
C GLU A 189 -6.27 12.46 10.98
N SER A 190 -6.22 11.37 10.23
CA SER A 190 -7.37 10.77 9.54
C SER A 190 -8.32 10.04 10.50
N ALA A 191 -7.80 9.51 11.62
CA ALA A 191 -8.63 9.04 12.73
C ALA A 191 -9.44 10.19 13.39
N LEU A 192 -9.03 11.44 13.16
CA LEU A 192 -9.75 12.65 13.59
C LEU A 192 -10.65 13.23 12.49
N GLY A 193 -10.65 12.70 11.26
CA GLY A 193 -11.45 13.23 10.15
C GLY A 193 -11.69 12.26 9.00
N ASP A 194 -12.97 12.02 8.70
CA ASP A 194 -13.70 11.66 7.45
C ASP A 194 -13.05 10.85 6.30
N PHE A 195 -11.76 10.52 6.30
CA PHE A 195 -11.06 9.85 5.19
C PHE A 195 -11.63 8.45 4.92
N HIS A 196 -12.18 7.83 5.97
CA HIS A 196 -12.94 6.60 5.94
C HIS A 196 -14.34 6.80 6.51
N TYR A 197 -14.95 7.96 6.23
CA TYR A 197 -16.40 8.09 6.33
C TYR A 197 -17.03 7.25 5.23
N TYR A 198 -17.12 5.95 5.51
CA TYR A 198 -17.56 4.93 4.58
C TYR A 198 -19.02 5.17 4.20
N ARG A 199 -19.18 5.72 3.00
CA ARG A 199 -20.46 5.88 2.29
C ARG A 199 -21.15 4.52 2.08
N GLU A 200 -20.41 3.43 2.28
CA GLU A 200 -20.82 2.04 2.16
C GLU A 200 -21.65 1.57 3.36
N LYS A 201 -21.63 2.23 4.53
CA LYS A 201 -22.52 1.92 5.67
C LYS A 201 -22.53 0.41 6.04
N ASN A 202 -21.33 -0.19 6.12
CA ASN A 202 -21.11 -1.63 6.37
C ASN A 202 -21.68 -2.57 5.31
N ASN A 203 -22.05 -2.06 4.13
CA ASN A 203 -22.67 -2.83 3.07
C ASN A 203 -21.61 -3.51 2.18
N PRO A 204 -21.49 -4.84 2.19
CA PRO A 204 -20.54 -5.57 1.34
C PRO A 204 -20.72 -5.32 -0.16
N TYR A 205 -21.92 -5.02 -0.66
CA TYR A 205 -22.11 -4.72 -2.09
C TYR A 205 -21.35 -3.45 -2.49
N MET A 206 -21.51 -2.39 -1.71
CA MET A 206 -20.80 -1.13 -1.96
C MET A 206 -19.30 -1.29 -1.69
N GLY A 207 -18.95 -2.05 -0.64
CA GLY A 207 -17.58 -2.43 -0.32
C GLY A 207 -16.86 -3.12 -1.46
N PHE A 208 -17.43 -4.17 -2.04
CA PHE A 208 -16.82 -4.91 -3.14
C PHE A 208 -16.77 -4.12 -4.44
N VAL A 209 -17.74 -3.23 -4.71
CA VAL A 209 -17.64 -2.29 -5.84
C VAL A 209 -16.44 -1.37 -5.62
N TYR A 210 -16.30 -0.79 -4.43
CA TYR A 210 -15.18 0.08 -4.09
C TYR A 210 -13.83 -0.63 -4.23
N THR A 211 -13.67 -1.81 -3.61
CA THR A 211 -12.40 -2.55 -3.67
C THR A 211 -12.07 -2.96 -5.11
N SER A 212 -13.06 -3.37 -5.91
CA SER A 212 -12.86 -3.69 -7.33
C SER A 212 -12.28 -2.52 -8.14
N PHE A 213 -12.72 -1.30 -7.86
CA PHE A 213 -12.16 -0.10 -8.49
C PHE A 213 -10.75 0.20 -8.00
N GLN A 214 -10.49 0.03 -6.69
CA GLN A 214 -9.18 0.29 -6.12
C GLN A 214 -8.12 -0.66 -6.67
N GLU A 215 -8.37 -1.97 -6.65
CA GLU A 215 -7.48 -3.02 -7.19
C GLU A 215 -7.16 -2.78 -8.69
N ARG A 216 -8.14 -2.25 -9.44
CA ARG A 216 -7.89 -1.89 -10.83
C ARG A 216 -7.05 -0.62 -10.96
N ALA A 217 -7.24 0.35 -10.08
CA ALA A 217 -6.47 1.59 -10.07
C ALA A 217 -5.00 1.30 -9.71
N THR A 218 -4.74 0.54 -8.65
CA THR A 218 -3.41 0.11 -8.20
C THR A 218 -2.70 -0.74 -9.26
N PHE A 219 -3.40 -1.67 -9.91
CA PHE A 219 -2.86 -2.38 -11.08
C PHE A 219 -2.33 -1.42 -12.17
N LEU A 220 -3.11 -0.40 -12.51
CA LEU A 220 -2.74 0.56 -13.55
C LEU A 220 -1.61 1.49 -13.11
N THR A 221 -1.61 1.96 -11.86
CA THR A 221 -0.55 2.82 -11.34
C THR A 221 0.77 2.06 -11.29
N HIS A 222 0.83 0.91 -10.62
CA HIS A 222 2.03 0.08 -10.54
C HIS A 222 2.52 -0.37 -11.93
N GLY A 223 1.61 -0.75 -12.83
CA GLY A 223 1.97 -1.11 -14.20
C GLY A 223 2.50 0.08 -15.03
N ASN A 224 2.10 1.32 -14.74
CA ASN A 224 2.68 2.50 -15.36
C ASN A 224 4.06 2.83 -14.75
N MET A 225 4.21 2.66 -13.43
CA MET A 225 5.50 2.82 -12.74
C MET A 225 6.56 1.85 -13.29
N ASP A 226 6.20 0.59 -13.51
CA ASP A 226 7.06 -0.41 -14.15
C ASP A 226 7.64 0.09 -15.49
N ARG A 227 6.77 0.57 -16.38
CA ARG A 227 7.16 1.09 -17.70
C ARG A 227 8.07 2.32 -17.59
N LEU A 228 7.79 3.20 -16.64
CA LEU A 228 8.59 4.40 -16.42
C LEU A 228 9.98 4.05 -15.84
N ALA A 229 10.04 3.18 -14.83
CA ALA A 229 11.31 2.71 -14.26
C ALA A 229 12.18 1.98 -15.29
N THR A 230 11.56 1.20 -16.17
CA THR A 230 12.25 0.55 -17.30
C THR A 230 12.89 1.59 -18.23
N LYS A 231 12.14 2.66 -18.56
CA LYS A 231 12.61 3.75 -19.42
C LYS A 231 13.73 4.56 -18.77
N ASP A 232 13.63 4.79 -17.46
CA ASP A 232 14.57 5.61 -16.70
C ASP A 232 15.81 4.82 -16.23
N GLY A 233 15.89 3.53 -16.55
CA GLY A 233 17.08 2.71 -16.38
C GLY A 233 17.19 1.98 -15.03
N ASP A 234 16.09 1.81 -14.29
CA ASP A 234 16.04 0.97 -13.09
C ASP A 234 15.22 -0.31 -13.33
N PRO A 235 15.83 -1.36 -13.91
CA PRO A 235 15.13 -2.61 -14.20
C PRO A 235 14.71 -3.38 -12.93
N MET A 236 15.35 -3.13 -11.79
CA MET A 236 14.95 -3.78 -10.53
C MET A 236 13.66 -3.15 -10.00
N LEU A 237 13.59 -1.82 -9.99
CA LEU A 237 12.38 -1.11 -9.57
C LEU A 237 11.20 -1.39 -10.52
N ALA A 238 11.47 -1.49 -11.81
CA ALA A 238 10.51 -1.94 -12.81
C ALA A 238 9.93 -3.32 -12.46
N ARG A 239 10.81 -4.29 -12.16
CA ARG A 239 10.42 -5.65 -11.76
C ARG A 239 9.60 -5.66 -10.47
N ILE A 240 9.93 -4.83 -9.48
CA ILE A 240 9.14 -4.69 -8.24
C ILE A 240 7.72 -4.22 -8.58
N CYS A 241 7.59 -3.09 -9.29
CA CYS A 241 6.29 -2.52 -9.64
C CYS A 241 5.46 -3.48 -10.51
N GLY A 242 6.09 -4.14 -11.47
CA GLY A 242 5.42 -5.12 -12.34
C GLY A 242 4.98 -6.38 -11.58
N THR A 243 5.73 -6.79 -10.55
CA THR A 243 5.35 -7.94 -9.69
C THR A 243 4.15 -7.59 -8.82
N ILE A 244 4.12 -6.40 -8.22
CA ILE A 244 2.96 -5.90 -7.45
C ILE A 244 1.74 -5.80 -8.38
N ALA A 245 1.88 -5.17 -9.55
CA ALA A 245 0.79 -5.09 -10.53
C ALA A 245 0.25 -6.48 -10.93
N ALA A 246 1.08 -7.52 -10.95
CA ALA A 246 0.62 -8.87 -11.27
C ALA A 246 -0.24 -9.50 -10.15
N ASP A 247 0.01 -9.15 -8.87
CA ASP A 247 -0.86 -9.53 -7.75
C ASP A 247 -2.21 -8.80 -7.88
N GLU A 248 -2.20 -7.47 -8.04
CA GLU A 248 -3.39 -6.61 -8.22
C GLU A 248 -4.29 -7.07 -9.37
N ASN A 249 -3.69 -7.42 -10.52
CA ASN A 249 -4.44 -7.92 -11.66
C ASN A 249 -5.14 -9.25 -11.36
N ALA A 250 -4.59 -10.09 -10.49
CA ALA A 250 -5.25 -11.35 -10.10
C ALA A 250 -6.56 -11.08 -9.35
N TYR A 251 -6.60 -10.04 -8.52
CA TYR A 251 -7.81 -9.62 -7.83
C TYR A 251 -8.84 -8.99 -8.77
N THR A 252 -8.42 -8.24 -9.79
CA THR A 252 -9.38 -7.73 -10.80
C THR A 252 -10.13 -8.85 -11.53
N ARG A 253 -9.53 -10.04 -11.68
CA ARG A 253 -10.18 -11.21 -12.33
C ARG A 253 -11.28 -11.85 -11.50
N ILE A 254 -11.40 -11.51 -10.20
CA ILE A 254 -12.52 -11.95 -9.36
C ILE A 254 -13.84 -11.46 -9.94
N ILE A 255 -13.84 -10.27 -10.56
CA ILE A 255 -15.01 -9.63 -11.19
C ILE A 255 -15.53 -10.48 -12.36
N GLU A 256 -14.68 -11.31 -12.97
CA GLU A 256 -15.01 -12.14 -14.13
C GLU A 256 -15.57 -13.53 -13.76
N LYS A 257 -15.68 -13.85 -12.46
CA LYS A 257 -16.19 -15.13 -11.94
C LYS A 257 -17.68 -15.08 -11.62
#